data_AF-A0AAD5XHB5-F1
#
_entry.id   AF-A0AAD5XHB5-F1
#
_cell.length_a   1.000
_cell.length_b   1.000
_cell.length_c   1.000
_cell.angle_alpha   90.00
_cell.angle_beta   90.00
_cell.angle_gamma   90.00
#
_symmetry.space_group_name_H-M   'P 1'
#
loop_
_entity.id
_entity.type
_entity.pdbx_description
1 polymer ?
#
loop_
_entity_poly.entity_id
_entity_poly.type
_entity_poly.pdbx_seq_one_letter_code
_entity_poly.pdbx_strand_id
1 'polypeptide(L)'
;MNAICDECGSILRTVSADKDVKETKDRDKLDGTSDGGGSFVVLSEREDRAAKQSLTATTITVPAKAIPTAVSGLRAKNYSASARLNTTARLQRLIDSEAEQTTTDVTAPAECLLCVECAAEVQLRLETALADARRERDAYAAHLTALDSNCDSNNNHDDKNVDSKDDETLLRETLTEYSRLQDASRYVASQLADAERELADLDRQETQYWADVNALQLQAINISAHHASMLSTKAIAKAQLNRLESTNVYNDAFYIWHDGPFASINGFRLGRLPNQPVEWSEINAALGQALLLVDVLASKLRFVFKGLV
;
A
#
# COMPACT_ATOMS: atom_id res chain seq x y z
N MET A 1 -21.61 52.28 19.68
CA MET A 1 -22.61 53.32 19.38
C MET A 1 -22.23 53.88 18.03
N ASN A 2 -23.07 53.66 17.02
CA ASN A 2 -22.79 54.11 15.66
C ASN A 2 -23.16 55.59 15.56
N ALA A 3 -22.19 56.45 15.29
CA ALA A 3 -22.47 57.85 14.95
C ALA A 3 -22.97 57.89 13.51
N ILE A 4 -24.19 58.37 13.32
CA ILE A 4 -24.77 58.68 12.01
C ILE A 4 -24.43 60.14 11.75
N CYS A 5 -23.82 60.44 10.60
CA CYS A 5 -23.63 61.83 10.19
C CYS A 5 -24.96 62.37 9.63
N ASP A 6 -25.44 63.48 10.18
CA ASP A 6 -26.74 64.06 9.83
C ASP A 6 -26.73 64.71 8.43
N GLU A 7 -25.56 65.00 7.86
CA GLU A 7 -25.43 65.64 6.55
C GLU A 7 -25.41 64.65 5.36
N CYS A 8 -24.84 63.45 5.53
CA CYS A 8 -24.71 62.46 4.46
C CYS A 8 -25.39 61.12 4.74
N GLY A 9 -25.99 60.93 5.93
CA GLY A 9 -26.65 59.69 6.35
C GLY A 9 -25.70 58.49 6.48
N SER A 10 -24.39 58.71 6.35
CA SER A 10 -23.38 57.65 6.35
C SER A 10 -23.18 57.11 7.76
N ILE A 11 -23.23 55.78 7.89
CA ILE A 11 -22.93 55.09 9.14
C ILE A 11 -21.44 54.78 9.14
N LEU A 12 -20.66 55.51 9.93
CA LEU A 12 -19.27 55.16 10.23
C LEU A 12 -19.27 53.89 11.09
N ARG A 13 -19.31 52.72 10.43
CA ARG A 13 -19.17 51.43 11.11
C ARG A 13 -17.78 51.39 11.75
N THR A 14 -17.75 51.45 13.08
CA THR A 14 -16.63 50.88 13.83
C THR A 14 -16.52 49.42 13.38
N VAL A 15 -15.39 49.03 12.79
CA VAL A 15 -15.11 47.61 12.55
C VAL A 15 -14.81 46.99 13.92
N SER A 16 -15.88 46.76 14.69
CA SER A 16 -15.93 45.66 15.64
C SER A 16 -16.06 44.43 14.77
N ALA A 17 -14.96 43.71 14.62
CA ALA A 17 -14.90 42.45 13.90
C ALA A 17 -15.69 41.37 14.66
N ASP A 18 -17.02 41.40 14.54
CA ASP A 18 -17.88 40.24 14.76
C ASP A 18 -18.08 39.56 13.40
N LYS A 19 -17.21 38.60 13.10
CA LYS A 19 -17.51 37.52 12.16
C LYS A 19 -17.19 36.21 12.87
N ASP A 20 -18.17 35.72 13.61
CA ASP A 20 -18.30 34.31 13.92
C ASP A 20 -18.44 33.54 12.60
N VAL A 21 -17.40 32.80 12.24
CA VAL A 21 -17.49 31.73 11.25
C VAL A 21 -18.32 30.62 11.90
N LYS A 22 -19.62 30.56 11.59
CA LYS A 22 -20.43 29.36 11.82
C LYS A 22 -20.10 28.37 10.71
N GLU A 23 -19.26 27.38 11.01
CA GLU A 23 -19.20 26.13 10.25
C GLU A 23 -20.55 25.40 10.40
N THR A 24 -21.37 25.47 9.36
CA THR A 24 -22.53 24.59 9.20
C THR A 24 -22.03 23.21 8.77
N LYS A 25 -22.15 22.26 9.68
CA LYS A 25 -21.87 20.84 9.46
C LYS A 25 -23.06 20.21 8.72
N ASP A 26 -23.08 20.33 7.41
CA ASP A 26 -23.99 19.55 6.56
C ASP A 26 -23.32 18.21 6.23
N ARG A 27 -23.94 17.13 6.75
CA ARG A 27 -23.63 15.74 6.37
C ARG A 27 -24.47 15.41 5.15
N ASP A 28 -23.89 15.52 3.97
CA ASP A 28 -24.41 14.83 2.80
C ASP A 28 -23.94 13.37 2.79
N LYS A 29 -24.91 12.51 2.53
CA LYS A 29 -24.87 11.05 2.48
C LYS A 29 -25.44 10.70 1.11
N LEU A 30 -24.66 10.07 0.24
CA LEU A 30 -25.00 9.24 -0.96
C LEU A 30 -23.67 9.01 -1.72
N ASP A 31 -23.06 7.82 -1.67
CA ASP A 31 -23.29 6.59 -2.47
C ASP A 31 -22.42 6.53 -3.75
N GLY A 32 -21.83 5.36 -4.06
CA GLY A 32 -21.17 5.10 -5.37
C GLY A 32 -19.80 4.40 -5.39
N THR A 33 -19.84 3.07 -5.30
CA THR A 33 -19.00 1.96 -5.80
C THR A 33 -17.91 2.20 -6.88
N SER A 34 -16.72 1.59 -6.72
CA SER A 34 -15.97 0.75 -7.73
C SER A 34 -14.67 0.25 -7.07
N ASP A 35 -14.58 -1.03 -6.70
CA ASP A 35 -14.04 -2.17 -7.45
C ASP A 35 -12.62 -1.97 -8.01
N GLY A 36 -11.73 -2.86 -7.59
CA GLY A 36 -10.28 -2.80 -7.82
C GLY A 36 -9.58 -3.97 -7.14
N GLY A 37 -10.01 -5.20 -7.46
CA GLY A 37 -9.39 -6.44 -7.01
C GLY A 37 -7.98 -6.61 -7.57
N GLY A 38 -6.97 -6.43 -6.71
CA GLY A 38 -5.61 -6.92 -6.93
C GLY A 38 -5.46 -8.34 -6.37
N SER A 39 -5.33 -9.33 -7.25
CA SER A 39 -5.05 -10.72 -6.92
C SER A 39 -3.70 -10.84 -6.20
N PHE A 40 -3.71 -11.04 -4.89
CA PHE A 40 -2.56 -11.47 -4.11
C PHE A 40 -2.64 -12.99 -3.88
N VAL A 41 -1.74 -13.74 -4.52
CA VAL A 41 -1.61 -15.19 -4.32
C VAL A 41 -0.68 -15.42 -3.12
N VAL A 42 -1.26 -15.73 -1.97
CA VAL A 42 -0.53 -16.24 -0.80
C VAL A 42 -0.47 -17.76 -0.91
N LEU A 43 0.73 -18.30 -1.06
CA LEU A 43 0.97 -19.72 -0.82
C LEU A 43 0.86 -19.95 0.70
N SER A 44 -0.19 -20.65 1.11
CA SER A 44 -0.39 -21.05 2.50
C SER A 44 0.67 -22.07 2.91
N GLU A 45 1.72 -21.63 3.60
CA GLU A 45 2.56 -22.51 4.38
C GLU A 45 1.78 -22.95 5.63
N ARG A 46 1.77 -24.26 5.84
CA ARG A 46 1.04 -24.94 6.91
C ARG A 46 1.71 -24.69 8.26
N GLU A 47 0.86 -24.44 9.24
CA GLU A 47 1.17 -24.26 10.65
C GLU A 47 1.86 -25.49 11.25
N ASP A 48 3.04 -25.29 11.85
CA ASP A 48 3.52 -26.13 12.95
C ASP A 48 3.47 -25.33 14.25
N ARG A 49 2.62 -25.82 15.16
CA ARG A 49 2.39 -25.26 16.50
C ARG A 49 3.56 -25.57 17.43
N ALA A 50 4.13 -24.54 18.05
CA ALA A 50 4.83 -24.67 19.34
C ALA A 50 4.60 -23.43 20.21
N ALA A 51 4.50 -23.66 21.52
CA ALA A 51 3.82 -22.81 22.48
C ALA A 51 4.74 -21.88 23.29
N LYS A 52 4.09 -20.84 23.86
CA LYS A 52 4.47 -19.98 25.02
C LYS A 52 5.55 -18.92 24.76
N GLN A 53 5.24 -17.65 25.03
CA GLN A 53 5.35 -17.00 26.34
C GLN A 53 4.81 -15.55 26.30
N SER A 54 4.23 -15.17 27.44
CA SER A 54 3.66 -13.87 27.79
C SER A 54 4.74 -12.83 28.06
N LEU A 55 4.60 -11.62 27.50
CA LEU A 55 5.22 -10.42 28.06
C LEU A 55 4.23 -9.25 28.05
N THR A 56 4.03 -8.72 29.26
CA THR A 56 3.16 -7.64 29.69
C THR A 56 3.72 -6.27 29.29
N ALA A 57 2.90 -5.43 28.65
CA ALA A 57 3.20 -4.00 28.44
C ALA A 57 2.69 -3.17 29.63
N THR A 58 3.62 -2.52 30.33
CA THR A 58 3.34 -1.61 31.46
C THR A 58 3.13 -0.19 30.91
N THR A 59 1.89 0.29 30.90
CA THR A 59 1.57 1.72 30.69
C THR A 59 1.52 2.43 32.04
N ILE A 60 2.45 3.35 32.27
CA ILE A 60 2.49 4.23 33.44
C ILE A 60 1.54 5.40 33.19
N THR A 61 0.47 5.48 33.98
CA THR A 61 -0.43 6.63 34.10
C THR A 61 -0.02 7.48 35.31
N VAL A 62 0.18 8.78 35.11
CA VAL A 62 0.44 9.76 36.19
C VAL A 62 -0.86 10.53 36.48
N PRO A 63 -1.27 10.71 37.76
CA PRO A 63 -2.46 11.46 38.11
C PRO A 63 -2.16 12.95 38.30
N ALA A 64 -2.91 13.82 37.62
CA ALA A 64 -2.88 15.26 37.84
C ALA A 64 -3.74 15.65 39.07
N LYS A 65 -3.08 16.22 40.08
CA LYS A 65 -3.68 16.78 41.30
C LYS A 65 -4.13 18.22 41.04
N ALA A 66 -5.36 18.53 41.44
CA ALA A 66 -5.98 19.85 41.31
C ALA A 66 -5.74 20.76 42.55
N ILE A 67 -6.35 21.95 42.46
CA ILE A 67 -6.67 23.01 43.45
C ILE A 67 -5.60 24.15 43.55
N PRO A 68 -5.97 25.43 43.85
CA PRO A 68 -6.60 26.44 42.98
C PRO A 68 -5.86 27.80 43.08
N THR A 69 -6.21 28.81 42.28
CA THR A 69 -6.62 30.16 42.76
C THR A 69 -6.86 31.13 41.61
N ALA A 70 -7.93 31.90 41.77
CA ALA A 70 -8.30 33.02 40.93
C ALA A 70 -7.37 34.21 41.15
N VAL A 71 -7.00 34.90 40.06
CA VAL A 71 -6.95 36.36 40.03
C VAL A 71 -7.48 36.82 38.68
N SER A 72 -8.71 37.31 38.69
CA SER A 72 -9.30 38.10 37.63
C SER A 72 -8.56 39.44 37.57
N GLY A 73 -7.78 39.67 36.51
CA GLY A 73 -7.07 40.91 36.28
C GLY A 73 -6.99 41.22 34.79
N LEU A 74 -7.82 42.17 34.36
CA LEU A 74 -7.82 42.90 33.08
C LEU A 74 -7.04 42.26 31.91
N ARG A 75 -7.72 41.39 31.15
CA ARG A 75 -7.27 41.05 29.79
C ARG A 75 -7.55 42.24 28.88
N ALA A 76 -6.61 43.17 28.80
CA ALA A 76 -6.56 44.16 27.73
C ALA A 76 -6.60 43.42 26.39
N LYS A 77 -7.60 43.74 25.56
CA LYS A 77 -7.76 43.19 24.22
C LYS A 77 -6.63 43.73 23.33
N ASN A 78 -5.47 43.08 23.37
CA ASN A 78 -4.36 43.38 22.48
C ASN A 78 -4.66 42.77 21.10
N TYR A 79 -5.37 43.56 20.28
CA TYR A 79 -5.38 43.35 18.85
C TYR A 79 -3.95 43.51 18.32
N SER A 80 -3.52 42.66 17.39
CA SER A 80 -2.21 42.77 16.75
C SER A 80 -2.03 44.19 16.18
N ALA A 81 -0.96 44.88 16.58
CA ALA A 81 -0.59 46.18 16.03
C ALA A 81 -0.55 46.16 14.49
N SER A 82 -0.18 45.01 13.91
CA SER A 82 -0.23 44.75 12.46
C SER A 82 -1.62 44.90 11.87
N ALA A 83 -2.68 44.49 12.57
CA ALA A 83 -4.05 44.64 12.10
C ALA A 83 -4.49 46.11 12.07
N ARG A 84 -4.11 46.91 13.08
CA ARG A 84 -4.41 48.35 13.15
C ARG A 84 -3.61 49.16 12.11
N LEU A 85 -2.36 48.78 11.89
CA LEU A 85 -1.49 49.39 10.88
C LEU A 85 -1.92 49.04 9.46
N ASN A 86 -2.39 47.82 9.21
CA ASN A 86 -2.93 47.43 7.91
C ASN A 86 -4.23 48.17 7.57
N THR A 87 -5.10 48.41 8.55
CA THR A 87 -6.32 49.21 8.32
C THR A 87 -6.01 50.67 8.05
N THR A 88 -5.05 51.26 8.75
CA THR A 88 -4.65 52.67 8.54
C THR A 88 -3.88 52.85 7.23
N ALA A 89 -2.96 51.94 6.89
CA ALA A 89 -2.24 51.95 5.62
C ALA A 89 -3.17 51.76 4.41
N ARG A 90 -4.24 50.96 4.56
CA ARG A 90 -5.24 50.77 3.50
C ARG A 90 -6.09 52.01 3.28
N LEU A 91 -6.41 52.75 4.35
CA LEU A 91 -7.09 54.05 4.25
C LEU A 91 -6.17 55.12 3.62
N GLN A 92 -4.89 55.14 3.98
CA GLN A 92 -3.91 56.06 3.40
C GLN A 92 -3.77 55.87 1.88
N ARG A 93 -3.65 54.62 1.42
CA ARG A 93 -3.54 54.32 -0.02
C ARG A 93 -4.76 54.73 -0.84
N LEU A 94 -5.96 54.67 -0.26
CA LEU A 94 -7.19 55.11 -0.93
C LEU A 94 -7.21 56.64 -1.08
N ILE A 95 -6.65 57.37 -0.11
CA ILE A 95 -6.50 58.83 -0.17
C ILE A 95 -5.41 59.22 -1.17
N ASP A 96 -4.29 58.48 -1.20
CA ASP A 96 -3.17 58.76 -2.10
C ASP A 96 -3.48 58.42 -3.57
N SER A 97 -4.29 57.39 -3.84
CA SER A 97 -4.64 57.01 -5.23
C SER A 97 -5.46 58.04 -5.99
N GLU A 98 -6.17 58.94 -5.29
CA GLU A 98 -6.96 59.99 -5.92
C GLU A 98 -6.18 61.31 -6.09
N ALA A 99 -5.13 61.51 -5.29
CA ALA A 99 -4.22 62.63 -5.44
C ALA A 99 -3.39 62.56 -6.74
N GLU A 100 -3.20 61.35 -7.29
CA GLU A 100 -2.40 61.13 -8.51
C GLU A 100 -3.21 61.27 -9.82
N GLN A 101 -4.55 61.34 -9.76
CA GLN A 101 -5.43 61.48 -10.94
C GLN A 101 -5.90 62.92 -11.23
N THR A 102 -5.55 63.90 -10.39
CA THR A 102 -5.96 65.30 -10.58
C THR A 102 -4.79 66.20 -11.00
N THR A 103 -4.31 65.99 -12.23
CA THR A 103 -3.66 67.08 -12.99
C THR A 103 -4.33 67.20 -14.35
N THR A 104 -5.32 68.10 -14.44
CA THR A 104 -5.53 69.14 -15.48
C THR A 104 -7.01 69.58 -15.51
N ASP A 105 -7.21 70.91 -15.54
CA ASP A 105 -8.42 71.70 -15.82
C ASP A 105 -9.49 71.96 -14.73
N VAL A 106 -9.27 73.10 -14.04
CA VAL A 106 -10.18 74.22 -13.74
C VAL A 106 -11.70 73.97 -13.67
N THR A 107 -12.24 74.22 -12.46
CA THR A 107 -13.66 74.46 -12.09
C THR A 107 -14.53 73.23 -11.75
N ALA A 108 -14.11 72.48 -10.75
CA ALA A 108 -15.03 71.76 -9.87
C ALA A 108 -14.47 71.82 -8.44
N PRO A 109 -15.25 72.18 -7.40
CA PRO A 109 -14.77 72.08 -6.03
C PRO A 109 -14.43 70.61 -5.80
N ALA A 110 -13.22 70.36 -5.28
CA ALA A 110 -12.71 69.03 -4.96
C ALA A 110 -13.87 68.16 -4.45
N GLU A 111 -14.21 67.10 -5.18
CA GLU A 111 -15.16 66.10 -4.74
C GLU A 111 -14.53 65.44 -3.51
N CYS A 112 -14.76 66.05 -2.35
CA CYS A 112 -14.35 65.50 -1.08
C CYS A 112 -15.26 64.29 -0.88
N LEU A 113 -14.69 63.09 -1.07
CA LEU A 113 -15.39 61.81 -0.89
C LEU A 113 -16.02 61.63 0.50
N LEU A 114 -15.73 62.53 1.44
CA LEU A 114 -16.31 62.59 2.77
C LEU A 114 -16.89 64.00 2.99
N CYS A 115 -18.05 64.11 3.64
CA CYS A 115 -18.52 65.41 4.13
C CYS A 115 -17.54 65.97 5.18
N VAL A 116 -17.60 67.28 5.43
CA VAL A 116 -16.69 68.00 6.34
C VAL A 116 -16.71 67.38 7.75
N GLU A 117 -17.88 66.93 8.23
CA GLU A 117 -18.03 66.27 9.53
C GLU A 117 -17.35 64.89 9.57
N CYS A 118 -17.47 64.10 8.50
CA CYS A 118 -16.86 62.77 8.42
C CYS A 118 -15.34 62.85 8.23
N ALA A 119 -14.84 63.84 7.49
CA ALA A 119 -13.40 64.11 7.37
C ALA A 119 -12.81 64.52 8.74
N ALA A 120 -13.50 65.36 9.50
CA ALA A 120 -13.08 65.77 10.84
C ALA A 120 -13.05 64.59 11.84
N GLU A 121 -14.06 63.71 11.82
CA GLU A 121 -14.08 62.52 12.68
C GLU A 121 -12.99 61.50 12.31
N VAL A 122 -12.71 61.30 11.01
CA VAL A 122 -11.60 60.44 10.56
C VAL A 122 -10.26 61.03 10.98
N GLN A 123 -10.07 62.34 10.84
CA GLN A 123 -8.86 63.03 11.29
C GLN A 123 -8.66 62.84 12.80
N LEU A 124 -9.70 63.03 13.61
CA LEU A 124 -9.65 62.81 15.07
C LEU A 124 -9.29 61.36 15.43
N ARG A 125 -9.83 60.37 14.69
CA ARG A 125 -9.49 58.94 14.90
C ARG A 125 -8.06 58.60 14.51
N LEU A 126 -7.54 59.21 13.45
CA LEU A 126 -6.15 59.02 13.05
C LEU A 126 -5.20 59.68 14.04
N GLU A 127 -5.51 60.89 14.51
CA GLU A 127 -4.71 61.59 15.53
C GLU A 127 -4.67 60.81 16.85
N THR A 128 -5.80 60.25 17.30
CA THR A 128 -5.85 59.39 18.49
C THR A 128 -5.09 58.08 18.30
N ALA A 129 -5.24 57.40 17.17
CA ALA A 129 -4.48 56.19 16.85
C ALA A 129 -2.97 56.44 16.78
N LEU A 130 -2.56 57.60 16.24
CA LEU A 130 -1.16 58.02 16.17
C LEU A 130 -0.61 58.33 17.57
N ALA A 131 -1.39 59.01 18.41
CA ALA A 131 -1.02 59.26 19.80
C ALA A 131 -0.85 57.95 20.60
N ASP A 132 -1.74 56.98 20.41
CA ASP A 132 -1.64 55.66 21.04
C ASP A 132 -0.37 54.92 20.58
N ALA A 133 -0.08 54.89 19.27
CA ALA A 133 1.14 54.27 18.73
C ALA A 133 2.42 54.95 19.23
N ARG A 134 2.42 56.28 19.40
CA ARG A 134 3.55 57.01 19.99
C ARG A 134 3.73 56.64 21.46
N ARG A 135 2.66 56.53 22.24
CA ARG A 135 2.75 56.07 23.64
C ARG A 135 3.26 54.65 23.74
N GLU A 136 2.84 53.73 22.86
CA GLU A 136 3.36 52.37 22.81
C GLU A 136 4.86 52.35 22.48
N ARG A 137 5.30 53.10 21.47
CA ARG A 137 6.72 53.25 21.13
C ARG A 137 7.52 53.80 22.32
N ASP A 138 7.04 54.85 22.96
CA ASP A 138 7.73 55.51 24.08
C ASP A 138 7.76 54.60 25.32
N ALA A 139 6.74 53.78 25.53
CA ALA A 139 6.75 52.73 26.55
C ALA A 139 7.78 51.64 26.24
N TYR A 140 7.87 51.16 25.00
CA TYR A 140 8.91 50.19 24.60
C TYR A 140 10.32 50.79 24.70
N ALA A 141 10.50 52.04 24.30
CA ALA A 141 11.77 52.75 24.43
C ALA A 141 12.15 52.92 25.91
N ALA A 142 11.21 53.31 26.77
CA ALA A 142 11.42 53.39 28.21
C ALA A 142 11.79 52.02 28.80
N HIS A 143 11.11 50.95 28.39
CA HIS A 143 11.44 49.58 28.81
C HIS A 143 12.83 49.13 28.35
N LEU A 144 13.23 49.42 27.11
CA LEU A 144 14.58 49.14 26.62
C LEU A 144 15.63 49.91 27.43
N THR A 145 15.42 51.22 27.64
CA THR A 145 16.34 52.02 28.47
C THR A 145 16.37 51.58 29.93
N ALA A 146 15.27 51.05 30.46
CA ALA A 146 15.22 50.48 31.80
C ALA A 146 16.00 49.16 31.88
N LEU A 147 15.94 48.31 30.84
CA LEU A 147 16.77 47.12 30.75
C LEU A 147 18.25 47.47 30.58
N ASP A 148 18.58 48.46 29.76
CA ASP A 148 19.95 48.94 29.56
C ASP A 148 20.52 49.59 30.83
N SER A 149 19.77 50.44 31.53
CA SER A 149 20.22 51.02 32.81
C SER A 149 20.31 50.00 33.95
N ASN A 150 19.42 49.01 33.98
CA ASN A 150 19.50 47.90 34.93
C ASN A 150 20.65 46.94 34.59
N CYS A 151 21.01 46.81 33.32
CA CYS A 151 22.24 46.13 32.94
C CYS A 151 23.45 46.96 33.39
N ASP A 152 23.54 48.25 33.05
CA ASP A 152 24.69 49.11 33.39
C ASP A 152 24.93 49.28 34.91
N SER A 153 23.88 49.27 35.72
CA SER A 153 24.00 49.33 37.19
C SER A 153 24.54 48.04 37.82
N ASN A 154 24.41 46.90 37.12
CA ASN A 154 24.97 45.60 37.53
C ASN A 154 26.32 45.28 36.85
N ASN A 155 26.81 46.14 35.95
CA ASN A 155 28.01 45.87 35.16
C ASN A 155 29.23 46.55 35.77
N ASN A 156 30.00 45.80 36.54
CA ASN A 156 31.44 46.01 36.52
C ASN A 156 31.92 45.76 35.08
N HIS A 157 32.63 46.71 34.48
CA HIS A 157 33.09 46.65 33.09
C HIS A 157 33.93 45.38 32.78
N ASP A 158 34.42 44.68 33.81
CA ASP A 158 35.11 43.40 33.70
C ASP A 158 34.16 42.21 33.42
N ASP A 159 32.94 42.18 33.96
CA ASP A 159 31.99 41.07 33.76
C ASP A 159 31.49 40.99 32.31
N LYS A 160 31.18 42.13 31.67
CA LYS A 160 30.78 42.18 30.24
C LYS A 160 31.87 41.66 29.29
N ASN A 161 33.15 41.90 29.60
CA ASN A 161 34.29 41.50 28.77
C ASN A 161 34.69 40.03 29.01
N VAL A 162 34.45 39.52 30.22
CA VAL A 162 34.62 38.09 30.54
C VAL A 162 33.50 37.28 29.90
N ASP A 163 32.23 37.70 30.06
CA ASP A 163 31.06 37.05 29.46
C ASP A 163 31.15 37.01 27.93
N SER A 164 31.56 38.12 27.30
CA SER A 164 31.77 38.17 25.83
C SER A 164 32.90 37.25 25.35
N LYS A 165 33.97 37.05 26.14
CA LYS A 165 35.08 36.17 25.77
C LYS A 165 34.74 34.70 25.99
N ASP A 166 34.05 34.41 27.08
CA ASP A 166 33.56 33.06 27.39
C ASP A 166 32.57 32.62 26.30
N ASP A 167 31.68 33.52 25.86
CA ASP A 167 30.79 33.31 24.71
C ASP A 167 31.55 33.09 23.40
N GLU A 168 32.61 33.86 23.11
CA GLU A 168 33.44 33.65 21.92
C GLU A 168 34.20 32.31 21.96
N THR A 169 34.66 31.88 23.13
CA THR A 169 35.32 30.58 23.29
C THR A 169 34.33 29.42 23.14
N LEU A 170 33.16 29.52 23.76
CA LEU A 170 32.08 28.54 23.61
C LEU A 170 31.61 28.47 22.15
N LEU A 171 31.47 29.61 21.48
CA LEU A 171 31.13 29.66 20.05
C LEU A 171 32.19 28.97 19.20
N ARG A 172 33.48 29.17 19.50
CA ARG A 172 34.57 28.49 18.79
C ARG A 172 34.54 26.97 19.02
N GLU A 173 34.35 26.52 20.26
CA GLU A 173 34.26 25.10 20.59
C GLU A 173 33.06 24.43 19.92
N THR A 174 31.88 25.06 19.99
CA THR A 174 30.67 24.56 19.33
C THR A 174 30.82 24.47 17.82
N LEU A 175 31.49 25.43 17.18
CA LEU A 175 31.80 25.37 15.74
C LEU A 175 32.77 24.23 15.40
N THR A 176 33.77 23.97 16.25
CA THR A 176 34.70 22.84 16.03
C THR A 176 33.99 21.49 16.15
N GLU A 177 33.12 21.32 17.14
CA GLU A 177 32.31 20.11 17.30
C GLU A 177 31.30 19.96 16.15
N TYR A 178 30.68 21.06 15.70
CA TYR A 178 29.81 21.04 14.53
C TYR A 178 30.54 20.57 13.26
N SER A 179 31.75 21.10 13.00
CA SER A 179 32.57 20.66 11.87
C SER A 179 32.91 19.17 11.97
N ARG A 180 33.29 18.70 13.16
CA ARG A 180 33.59 17.28 13.41
C ARG A 180 32.39 16.38 13.14
N LEU A 181 31.22 16.78 13.62
CA LEU A 181 29.96 16.06 13.38
C LEU A 181 29.59 16.05 11.89
N GLN A 182 29.85 17.15 11.17
CA GLN A 182 29.62 17.22 9.73
C GLN A 182 30.52 16.24 8.95
N ASP A 183 31.80 16.15 9.31
CA ASP A 183 32.73 15.21 8.68
C ASP A 183 32.38 13.75 9.02
N ALA A 184 31.99 13.47 10.26
CA ALA A 184 31.50 12.16 10.66
C ALA A 184 30.22 11.78 9.90
N SER A 185 29.30 12.72 9.72
CA SER A 185 28.07 12.51 8.94
C SER A 185 28.37 12.20 7.47
N ARG A 186 29.31 12.94 6.85
CA ARG A 186 29.76 12.65 5.48
C ARG A 186 30.38 11.26 5.35
N TYR A 187 31.21 10.86 6.32
CA TYR A 187 31.84 9.54 6.33
C TYR A 187 30.82 8.40 6.50
N VAL A 188 29.80 8.59 7.34
CA VAL A 188 28.70 7.62 7.47
C VAL A 188 27.86 7.58 6.20
N ALA A 189 27.58 8.73 5.57
CA ALA A 189 26.84 8.80 4.32
C ALA A 189 27.57 8.08 3.16
N SER A 190 28.91 8.18 3.07
CA SER A 190 29.66 7.42 2.07
C SER A 190 29.60 5.92 2.32
N GLN A 191 29.72 5.48 3.57
CA GLN A 191 29.59 4.05 3.89
C GLN A 191 28.17 3.52 3.61
N LEU A 192 27.14 4.32 3.85
CA LEU A 192 25.77 3.95 3.52
C LEU A 192 25.60 3.78 2.01
N ALA A 193 26.15 4.70 1.21
CA ALA A 193 26.12 4.60 -0.25
C ALA A 193 26.90 3.37 -0.77
N ASP A 194 27.98 2.97 -0.12
CA ASP A 194 28.72 1.75 -0.44
C ASP A 194 27.87 0.50 -0.14
N ALA A 195 27.27 0.43 1.05
CA ALA A 195 26.41 -0.66 1.45
C ALA A 195 25.15 -0.78 0.57
N GLU A 196 24.54 0.34 0.17
CA GLU A 196 23.40 0.36 -0.75
C GLU A 196 23.77 -0.19 -2.14
N ARG A 197 24.99 0.08 -2.63
CA ARG A 197 25.48 -0.51 -3.89
C ARG A 197 25.67 -2.02 -3.78
N GLU A 198 26.27 -2.48 -2.68
CA GLU A 198 26.44 -3.91 -2.42
C GLU A 198 25.09 -4.64 -2.33
N LEU A 199 24.11 -4.04 -1.64
CA LEU A 199 22.75 -4.59 -1.58
C LEU A 199 22.10 -4.68 -2.97
N ALA A 200 22.20 -3.63 -3.79
CA ALA A 200 21.65 -3.65 -5.14
C ALA A 200 22.30 -4.72 -6.04
N ASP A 201 23.59 -4.99 -5.86
CA ASP A 201 24.28 -6.06 -6.58
C ASP A 201 23.88 -7.45 -6.07
N LEU A 202 23.68 -7.61 -4.76
CA LEU A 202 23.15 -8.85 -4.17
C LEU A 202 21.72 -9.13 -4.65
N ASP A 203 20.84 -8.13 -4.70
CA ASP A 203 19.47 -8.29 -5.20
C ASP A 203 19.46 -8.78 -6.67
N ARG A 204 20.37 -8.27 -7.51
CA ARG A 204 20.53 -8.73 -8.89
C ARG A 204 20.99 -10.19 -8.95
N GLN A 205 21.91 -10.60 -8.07
CA GLN A 205 22.37 -11.99 -8.02
C GLN A 205 21.28 -12.91 -7.50
N GLU A 206 20.52 -12.48 -6.49
CA GLU A 206 19.41 -13.25 -5.94
C GLU A 206 18.31 -13.47 -6.99
N THR A 207 17.93 -12.42 -7.74
CA THR A 207 16.92 -12.56 -8.81
C THR A 207 17.37 -13.52 -9.92
N GLN A 208 18.65 -13.49 -10.30
CA GLN A 208 19.23 -14.46 -11.24
C GLN A 208 19.21 -15.88 -10.67
N TYR A 209 19.65 -16.05 -9.42
CA TYR A 209 19.66 -17.33 -8.74
C TYR A 209 18.25 -17.94 -8.68
N TRP A 210 17.23 -17.16 -8.31
CA TRP A 210 15.85 -17.64 -8.28
C TRP A 210 15.32 -18.00 -9.67
N ALA A 211 15.71 -17.25 -10.72
CA ALA A 211 15.37 -17.61 -12.10
C ALA A 211 15.96 -18.98 -12.49
N ASP A 212 17.22 -19.24 -12.13
CA ASP A 212 17.89 -20.51 -12.40
C ASP A 212 17.28 -21.68 -11.61
N VAL A 213 16.98 -21.47 -10.32
CA VAL A 213 16.31 -22.48 -9.48
C VAL A 213 14.94 -22.83 -10.06
N ASN A 214 14.16 -21.82 -10.46
CA ASN A 214 12.85 -22.03 -11.09
C ASN A 214 12.98 -22.82 -12.40
N ALA A 215 13.99 -22.50 -13.24
CA ALA A 215 14.25 -23.24 -14.47
C ALA A 215 14.60 -24.70 -14.20
N LEU A 216 15.46 -24.98 -13.22
CA LEU A 216 15.83 -26.34 -12.82
C LEU A 216 14.64 -27.11 -12.24
N GLN A 217 13.81 -26.47 -11.44
CA GLN A 217 12.60 -27.08 -10.88
C GLN A 217 11.59 -27.45 -11.98
N LEU A 218 11.40 -26.57 -12.97
CA LEU A 218 10.57 -26.87 -14.14
C LEU A 218 11.12 -28.06 -14.95
N GLN A 219 12.44 -28.13 -15.14
CA GLN A 219 13.09 -29.27 -15.80
C GLN A 219 12.86 -30.57 -15.02
N ALA A 220 13.01 -30.55 -13.69
CA ALA A 220 12.78 -31.72 -12.84
C ALA A 220 11.33 -32.20 -12.93
N ILE A 221 10.36 -31.28 -12.89
CA ILE A 221 8.93 -31.60 -13.06
C ILE A 221 8.69 -32.24 -14.43
N ASN A 222 9.26 -31.68 -15.50
CA ASN A 222 9.10 -32.21 -16.86
C ASN A 222 9.69 -33.63 -16.99
N ILE A 223 10.88 -33.86 -16.44
CA ILE A 223 11.53 -35.19 -16.44
C ILE A 223 10.66 -36.19 -15.66
N SER A 224 10.14 -35.81 -14.50
CA SER A 224 9.24 -36.64 -13.70
C SER A 224 7.95 -36.98 -14.45
N ALA A 225 7.32 -35.99 -15.09
CA ALA A 225 6.12 -36.19 -15.89
C ALA A 225 6.38 -37.12 -17.10
N HIS A 226 7.50 -36.92 -17.80
CA HIS A 226 7.91 -37.78 -18.90
C HIS A 226 8.18 -39.22 -18.43
N HIS A 227 8.85 -39.39 -17.29
CA HIS A 227 9.08 -40.70 -16.69
C HIS A 227 7.75 -41.40 -16.32
N ALA A 228 6.81 -40.69 -15.70
CA ALA A 228 5.49 -41.22 -15.36
C ALA A 228 4.71 -41.65 -16.62
N SER A 229 4.76 -40.84 -17.69
CA SER A 229 4.17 -41.18 -18.98
C SER A 229 4.77 -42.48 -19.55
N MET A 230 6.11 -42.58 -19.57
CA MET A 230 6.82 -43.77 -20.05
C MET A 230 6.50 -45.04 -19.23
N LEU A 231 6.32 -44.90 -17.91
CA LEU A 231 5.88 -46.02 -17.07
C LEU A 231 4.46 -46.47 -17.41
N SER A 232 3.55 -45.52 -17.66
CA SER A 232 2.19 -45.81 -18.08
C SER A 232 2.15 -46.54 -19.43
N THR A 233 2.87 -46.04 -20.43
CA THR A 233 2.95 -46.70 -21.76
C THR A 233 3.57 -48.10 -21.65
N LYS A 234 4.61 -48.27 -20.83
CA LYS A 234 5.20 -49.58 -20.53
C LYS A 234 4.20 -50.52 -19.88
N ALA A 235 3.38 -50.04 -18.93
CA ALA A 235 2.37 -50.85 -18.27
C ALA A 235 1.31 -51.33 -19.26
N ILE A 236 0.84 -50.44 -20.15
CA ILE A 236 -0.11 -50.78 -21.21
C ILE A 236 0.49 -51.81 -22.18
N ALA A 237 1.72 -51.58 -22.64
CA ALA A 237 2.40 -52.50 -23.56
C ALA A 237 2.61 -53.88 -22.93
N LYS A 238 2.97 -53.95 -21.64
CA LYS A 238 3.06 -55.21 -20.89
C LYS A 238 1.71 -55.91 -20.77
N ALA A 239 0.64 -55.18 -20.49
CA ALA A 239 -0.70 -55.76 -20.43
C ALA A 239 -1.14 -56.33 -21.79
N GLN A 240 -0.80 -55.64 -22.89
CA GLN A 240 -1.04 -56.14 -24.24
C GLN A 240 -0.19 -57.39 -24.54
N LEU A 241 1.09 -57.40 -24.16
CA LEU A 241 1.95 -58.57 -24.33
C LEU A 241 1.39 -59.78 -23.57
N ASN A 242 1.05 -59.61 -22.28
CA ASN A 242 0.46 -60.67 -21.48
C ASN A 242 -0.84 -61.19 -22.09
N ARG A 243 -1.67 -60.30 -22.67
CA ARG A 243 -2.88 -60.69 -23.39
C ARG A 243 -2.53 -61.55 -24.61
N LEU A 244 -1.58 -61.12 -25.44
CA LEU A 244 -1.16 -61.85 -26.63
C LEU A 244 -0.50 -63.21 -26.30
N GLU A 245 0.26 -63.28 -25.21
CA GLU A 245 0.85 -64.53 -24.72
C GLU A 245 -0.23 -65.49 -24.18
N SER A 246 -1.26 -64.96 -23.51
CA SER A 246 -2.37 -65.77 -23.02
C SER A 246 -3.33 -66.24 -24.13
N THR A 247 -3.41 -65.52 -25.25
CA THR A 247 -4.21 -65.92 -26.41
C THR A 247 -3.47 -66.99 -27.21
N ASN A 248 -3.70 -68.25 -26.84
CA ASN A 248 -3.28 -69.36 -27.67
C ASN A 248 -4.23 -69.48 -28.88
N VAL A 249 -3.71 -69.18 -30.07
CA VAL A 249 -4.45 -69.23 -31.35
C VAL A 249 -5.12 -70.60 -31.58
N TYR A 250 -4.54 -71.69 -31.07
CA TYR A 250 -5.15 -73.02 -31.21
C TYR A 250 -6.39 -73.19 -30.33
N ASN A 251 -6.41 -72.58 -29.14
CA ASN A 251 -7.58 -72.61 -28.25
C ASN A 251 -8.72 -71.74 -28.80
N ASP A 252 -8.40 -70.63 -29.48
CA ASP A 252 -9.40 -69.78 -30.13
C ASP A 252 -9.95 -70.41 -31.42
N ALA A 253 -9.10 -71.09 -32.21
CA ALA A 253 -9.52 -71.72 -33.46
C ALA A 253 -10.33 -73.02 -33.24
N PHE A 254 -10.03 -73.77 -32.19
CA PHE A 254 -10.73 -75.00 -31.83
C PHE A 254 -11.09 -74.98 -30.34
N TYR A 255 -12.16 -74.24 -30.02
CA TYR A 255 -12.66 -74.13 -28.66
C TYR A 255 -13.41 -75.40 -28.26
N ILE A 256 -12.72 -76.31 -27.56
CA ILE A 256 -13.31 -77.52 -26.99
C ILE A 256 -13.81 -77.22 -25.58
N TRP A 257 -15.11 -77.39 -25.37
CA TRP A 257 -15.76 -77.16 -24.09
C TRP A 257 -16.81 -78.24 -23.81
N HIS A 258 -17.60 -78.04 -22.76
CA HIS A 258 -18.74 -78.90 -22.46
C HIS A 258 -20.00 -78.04 -22.31
N ASP A 259 -21.09 -78.48 -22.92
CA ASP A 259 -22.42 -77.89 -22.75
C ASP A 259 -23.32 -78.95 -22.09
N GLY A 260 -23.42 -78.86 -20.75
CA GLY A 260 -24.10 -79.84 -19.93
C GLY A 260 -23.50 -81.26 -20.09
N PRO A 261 -24.28 -82.25 -20.56
CA PRO A 261 -23.80 -83.63 -20.75
C PRO A 261 -23.04 -83.87 -22.06
N PHE A 262 -22.95 -82.86 -22.95
CA PHE A 262 -22.27 -83.00 -24.24
C PHE A 262 -20.93 -82.27 -24.24
N ALA A 263 -19.95 -82.82 -24.96
CA ALA A 263 -18.77 -82.07 -25.36
C ALA A 263 -19.14 -81.17 -26.55
N SER A 264 -18.59 -79.96 -26.61
CA SER A 264 -18.79 -79.05 -27.73
C SER A 264 -17.46 -78.62 -28.33
N ILE A 265 -17.43 -78.41 -29.64
CA ILE A 265 -16.28 -77.87 -30.37
C ILE A 265 -16.75 -76.67 -31.20
N ASN A 266 -16.16 -75.49 -30.98
CA ASN A 266 -16.56 -74.22 -31.61
C ASN A 266 -18.07 -73.93 -31.50
N GLY A 267 -18.69 -74.38 -30.41
CA GLY A 267 -20.13 -74.22 -30.16
C GLY A 267 -21.04 -75.32 -30.75
N PHE A 268 -20.50 -76.31 -31.48
CA PHE A 268 -21.27 -77.46 -31.98
C PHE A 268 -21.22 -78.63 -30.99
N ARG A 269 -22.37 -79.24 -30.68
CA ARG A 269 -22.46 -80.35 -29.71
C ARG A 269 -22.16 -81.70 -30.34
N LEU A 270 -21.32 -82.47 -29.67
CA LEU A 270 -20.99 -83.85 -30.02
C LEU A 270 -21.79 -84.80 -29.12
N GLY A 271 -22.73 -85.51 -29.75
CA GLY A 271 -23.48 -86.58 -29.11
C GLY A 271 -24.98 -86.38 -29.21
N ARG A 272 -25.70 -87.42 -28.80
CA ARG A 272 -27.17 -87.44 -28.80
C ARG A 272 -27.64 -88.15 -27.54
N LEU A 273 -28.41 -87.45 -26.71
CA LEU A 273 -29.10 -88.06 -25.57
C LEU A 273 -30.59 -88.23 -25.93
N PRO A 274 -31.27 -89.23 -25.37
CA PRO A 274 -32.70 -89.44 -25.60
C PRO A 274 -33.55 -88.24 -25.12
N ASN A 275 -33.09 -87.50 -24.12
CA ASN A 275 -33.77 -86.32 -23.58
C ASN A 275 -33.52 -85.03 -24.38
N GLN A 276 -32.47 -84.98 -25.21
CA GLN A 276 -32.09 -83.80 -25.99
C GLN A 276 -31.49 -84.26 -27.33
N PRO A 277 -32.32 -84.42 -28.39
CA PRO A 277 -31.81 -84.80 -29.69
C PRO A 277 -31.11 -83.61 -30.37
N VAL A 278 -29.84 -83.81 -30.72
CA VAL A 278 -29.03 -82.89 -31.55
C VAL A 278 -29.21 -83.26 -33.03
N GLU A 279 -29.21 -82.25 -33.91
CA GLU A 279 -29.36 -82.45 -35.36
C GLU A 279 -28.11 -83.12 -35.96
N TRP A 280 -28.30 -83.99 -36.95
CA TRP A 280 -27.19 -84.66 -37.63
C TRP A 280 -26.25 -83.69 -38.34
N SER A 281 -26.75 -82.56 -38.84
CA SER A 281 -25.92 -81.50 -39.43
C SER A 281 -24.95 -80.89 -38.42
N GLU A 282 -25.40 -80.66 -37.18
CA GLU A 282 -24.58 -80.14 -36.08
C GLU A 282 -23.48 -81.14 -35.69
N ILE A 283 -23.82 -82.42 -35.58
CA ILE A 283 -22.86 -83.49 -35.26
C ILE A 283 -21.82 -83.63 -36.38
N ASN A 284 -22.25 -83.59 -37.65
CA ASN A 284 -21.36 -83.68 -38.80
C ASN A 284 -20.43 -82.46 -38.89
N ALA A 285 -20.93 -81.26 -38.58
CA ALA A 285 -20.11 -80.06 -38.49
C ALA A 285 -19.06 -80.18 -37.38
N ALA A 286 -19.45 -80.67 -36.20
CA ALA A 286 -18.54 -80.89 -35.08
C ALA A 286 -17.45 -81.93 -35.40
N LEU A 287 -17.81 -83.04 -36.05
CA LEU A 287 -16.86 -84.05 -36.52
C LEU A 287 -15.91 -83.50 -37.58
N GLY A 288 -16.40 -82.66 -38.49
CA GLY A 288 -15.56 -81.96 -39.47
C GLY A 288 -14.54 -81.03 -38.81
N GLN A 289 -14.95 -80.29 -37.77
CA GLN A 289 -14.05 -79.45 -36.96
C GLN A 289 -13.01 -80.29 -36.21
N ALA A 290 -13.41 -81.44 -35.66
CA ALA A 290 -12.49 -82.35 -34.98
C ALA A 290 -11.46 -82.97 -35.94
N LEU A 291 -11.87 -83.32 -37.16
CA LEU A 291 -10.96 -83.82 -38.20
C LEU A 291 -9.94 -82.74 -38.61
N LEU A 292 -10.41 -81.51 -38.81
CA LEU A 292 -9.54 -80.37 -39.13
C LEU A 292 -8.51 -80.11 -38.02
N LEU A 293 -8.91 -80.21 -36.75
CA LEU A 293 -7.99 -80.10 -35.62
C LEU A 293 -6.87 -81.15 -35.70
N VAL A 294 -7.22 -82.42 -35.95
CA VAL A 294 -6.25 -83.51 -36.06
C VAL A 294 -5.30 -83.30 -37.24
N ASP A 295 -5.80 -82.85 -38.39
CA ASP A 295 -4.99 -82.54 -39.56
C ASP A 295 -4.00 -81.38 -39.30
N VAL A 296 -4.46 -80.31 -38.64
CA VAL A 296 -3.61 -79.19 -38.23
C VAL A 296 -2.54 -79.63 -37.24
N LEU A 297 -2.88 -80.47 -36.26
CA LEU A 297 -1.92 -81.03 -35.31
C LEU A 297 -0.88 -81.94 -35.99
N ALA A 298 -1.30 -82.79 -36.92
CA ALA A 298 -0.42 -83.65 -37.69
C ALA A 298 0.54 -82.85 -38.57
N SER A 299 0.04 -81.80 -39.23
CA SER A 299 0.83 -80.86 -40.02
C SER A 299 1.87 -80.12 -39.16
N LYS A 300 1.49 -79.70 -37.94
CA LYS A 300 2.40 -79.02 -37.00
C LYS A 300 3.48 -79.93 -36.45
N LEU A 301 3.12 -81.17 -36.10
CA LEU A 301 4.05 -82.18 -35.58
C LEU A 301 4.84 -82.90 -36.70
N ARG A 302 4.53 -82.60 -37.97
CA ARG A 302 5.03 -83.30 -39.17
C ARG A 302 4.89 -84.81 -39.06
N PHE A 303 3.78 -85.27 -38.49
CA PHE A 303 3.47 -86.67 -38.31
C PHE A 303 2.63 -87.18 -39.47
N VAL A 304 3.00 -88.32 -40.05
CA VAL A 304 2.22 -88.98 -41.11
C VAL A 304 1.52 -90.18 -40.49
N PHE A 305 0.19 -90.12 -40.41
CA PHE A 305 -0.61 -91.26 -39.98
C PHE A 305 -0.48 -92.39 -41.01
N LYS A 306 -0.14 -93.60 -40.56
CA LYS A 306 -0.11 -94.79 -41.41
C LYS A 306 -1.47 -95.49 -41.38
N GLY A 307 -2.10 -95.66 -42.54
CA GLY A 307 -3.33 -96.45 -42.69
C GLY A 307 -4.65 -95.67 -42.58
N LEU A 308 -4.60 -94.35 -42.56
CA LEU A 308 -5.77 -93.47 -42.71
C LEU A 308 -5.63 -92.74 -44.05
N VAL A 309 -6.66 -92.83 -44.90
CA VAL A 309 -6.80 -92.12 -46.17
C VAL A 309 -7.76 -90.95 -45.96
#